data_AF-A0A965HNH7-F1
#
_entry.id   AF-A0A965HNH7-F1
#
_cell.length_a   1.000
_cell.length_b   1.000
_cell.length_c   1.000
_cell.angle_alpha   90.00
_cell.angle_beta   90.00
_cell.angle_gamma   90.00
#
_symmetry.space_group_name_H-M   'P 1'
#
loop_
_entity.id
_entity.type
_entity.pdbx_description
1 polymer ?
#
loop_
_entity_poly.entity_id
_entity_poly.type
_entity_poly.pdbx_seq_one_letter_code
_entity_poly.pdbx_strand_id
1 'polypeptide(L)' 'MNPLSAAALEARVQEHAPLVKRIAYHFMTRLPASVQVDDLIQVGLIGL' A
#
# COMPACT_ATOMS: atom_id res chain seq x y z
N MET A 1 16.46 8.74 -17.58
CA MET A 1 16.05 8.28 -16.24
C MET A 1 17.15 7.41 -15.69
N ASN A 2 17.65 7.68 -14.48
CA ASN A 2 18.73 6.89 -13.88
C ASN A 2 18.13 5.59 -13.30
N PRO A 3 18.52 4.39 -13.74
CA PRO A 3 17.93 3.13 -13.26
C PRO A 3 18.14 2.91 -11.75
N LEU A 4 19.18 3.52 -11.16
CA LEU A 4 19.46 3.46 -9.73
C LEU A 4 18.41 4.17 -8.87
N SER A 5 17.72 5.20 -9.40
CA SER A 5 16.68 5.91 -8.65
C SER A 5 15.35 5.15 -8.61
N ALA A 6 15.06 4.33 -9.63
CA ALA A 6 13.86 3.51 -9.67
C ALA A 6 13.91 2.40 -8.61
N ALA A 7 15.03 1.67 -8.52
CA ALA A 7 15.21 0.63 -7.51
C ALA A 7 15.16 1.18 -6.07
N ALA A 8 15.68 2.39 -5.83
CA ALA A 8 15.62 3.04 -4.53
C ALA A 8 14.18 3.43 -4.13
N LEU A 9 13.37 3.88 -5.10
CA LEU A 9 11.95 4.14 -4.88
C LEU A 9 11.20 2.84 -4.57
N GLU A 10 11.43 1.79 -5.35
CA GLU A 10 10.82 0.47 -5.12
C GLU A 10 11.16 -0.08 -3.73
N ALA A 11 12.42 0.06 -3.29
CA ALA A 11 12.84 -0.34 -1.96
C ALA A 11 12.08 0.41 -0.85
N ARG A 12 11.87 1.73 -1.04
CA ARG A 12 11.07 2.54 -0.11
C ARG A 12 9.60 2.13 -0.11
N VAL A 13 9.02 1.83 -1.27
CA VAL A 13 7.64 1.32 -1.35
C VAL A 13 7.51 -0.02 -0.63
N GLN A 14 8.46 -0.94 -0.84
CA GLN A 14 8.48 -2.24 -0.16
C GLN A 14 8.63 -2.11 1.36
N GLU A 15 9.43 -1.16 1.84
CA GLU A 15 9.61 -0.88 3.27
C GLU A 15 8.28 -0.45 3.94
N HIS A 16 7.45 0.33 3.23
CA HIS A 16 6.20 0.86 3.77
C HIS A 16 4.98 -0.02 3.47
N ALA A 17 5.09 -0.99 2.55
CA ALA A 17 4.00 -1.91 2.20
C ALA A 17 3.37 -2.65 3.40
N PRO A 18 4.12 -3.13 4.41
CA PRO A 18 3.53 -3.73 5.60
C PRO A 18 2.66 -2.76 6.40
N LEU A 19 3.00 -1.47 6.41
CA LEU A 19 2.25 -0.44 7.11
C LEU A 19 0.93 -0.15 6.39
N VAL A 20 0.94 -0.07 5.06
CA VAL A 20 -0.27 0.03 4.22
C VAL A 20 -1.21 -1.13 4.49
N LYS A 21 -0.70 -2.37 4.52
CA LYS A 21 -1.51 -3.56 4.84
C LYS A 21 -2.16 -3.47 6.22
N ARG A 22 -1.41 -3.04 7.26
CA ARG A 22 -1.94 -2.89 8.62
C ARG A 22 -3.07 -1.85 8.67
N ILE A 23 -2.92 -0.73 7.97
CA ILE A 23 -3.97 0.30 7.89
C ILE A 23 -5.20 -0.25 7.15
N ALA A 24 -5.01 -0.94 6.03
CA ALA A 24 -6.11 -1.55 5.27
C ALA A 24 -6.93 -2.53 6.13
N TYR A 25 -6.27 -3.45 6.84
CA TYR A 25 -6.95 -4.36 7.77
C TYR A 25 -7.61 -3.64 8.94
N HIS A 26 -7.03 -2.54 9.43
CA HIS A 26 -7.68 -1.73 10.47
C HIS A 26 -8.97 -1.09 9.95
N PHE A 27 -8.96 -0.55 8.73
CA PHE A 27 -10.15 0.03 8.11
C PHE A 27 -11.23 -0.99 7.79
N MET A 28 -10.86 -2.24 7.45
CA MET A 28 -11.83 -3.32 7.26
C MET A 28 -12.75 -3.55 8.47
N THR A 29 -12.31 -3.19 9.68
CA THR A 29 -13.17 -3.28 10.88
C THR A 29 -14.30 -2.23 10.92
N ARG A 30 -14.20 -1.18 10.10
CA ARG A 30 -15.13 -0.02 10.08
C ARG A 30 -15.82 0.19 8.74
N LEU A 31 -15.44 -0.55 7.70
CA LEU A 31 -15.96 -0.39 6.36
C LEU A 31 -17.05 -1.43 6.05
N PRO A 32 -17.99 -1.12 5.14
CA PRO A 32 -18.98 -2.08 4.69
C PRO A 32 -18.32 -3.29 4.00
N ALA A 33 -19.01 -4.44 4.02
CA ALA A 33 -18.54 -5.68 3.38
C ALA A 33 -18.36 -5.59 1.86
N SER A 34 -18.85 -4.51 1.23
CA SER A 34 -18.63 -4.22 -0.19
C SER A 34 -17.21 -3.75 -0.50
N VAL A 35 -16.43 -3.34 0.51
CA VAL A 35 -15.06 -2.88 0.31
C VAL A 35 -14.09 -4.06 0.41
N GLN A 36 -13.24 -4.22 -0.60
CA GLN A 36 -12.23 -5.27 -0.61
C GLN A 36 -10.93 -4.77 -0.01
N VAL A 37 -10.26 -5.62 0.77
CA VAL A 37 -8.98 -5.27 1.41
C VAL A 37 -7.86 -5.09 0.39
N ASP A 38 -7.87 -5.87 -0.68
CA ASP A 38 -6.86 -5.80 -1.74
C ASP A 38 -6.92 -4.46 -2.48
N ASP A 39 -8.13 -3.94 -2.71
CA ASP A 39 -8.32 -2.60 -3.29
C ASP A 39 -7.73 -1.52 -2.38
N LEU A 40 -7.98 -1.58 -1.06
CA LEU A 40 -7.40 -0.61 -0.13
C LEU A 40 -5.87 -0.67 -0.09
N ILE A 41 -5.31 -1.88 -0.14
CA ILE A 41 -3.86 -2.07 -0.19
C ILE A 41 -3.31 -1.47 -1.48
N GLN A 42 -3.94 -1.75 -2.62
CA GLN A 42 -3.49 -1.25 -3.91
C GLN A 42 -3.55 0.28 -3.97
N VAL A 43 -4.66 0.89 -3.54
CA VAL A 43 -4.80 2.35 -3.51
C VAL A 43 -3.79 2.98 -2.55
N GLY A 44 -3.53 2.35 -1.41
CA GLY A 44 -2.52 2.81 -0.45
C GLY A 44 -1.09 2.71 -0.96
N LEU A 45 -0.77 1.70 -1.79
CA LEU A 45 0.53 1.59 -2.44
C LEU A 45 0.69 2.58 -3.61
N ILE A 46 -0.39 2.90 -4.33
CA ILE A 46 -0.40 3.91 -5.39
C ILE A 46 -0.23 5.33 -4.83
N GLY A 47 -0.75 5.59 -3.63
CA GLY A 47 -0.64 6.90 -2.96
C GLY A 47 0.70 7.17 -2.29
N LEU A 48 1.61 6.19 -2.26
CA LEU A 48 2.94 6.26 -1.65
C LEU A 48 3.99 6.69 -2.67
#